data_AF-A0A077PAK3-F1
#
_entry.id   AF-A0A077PAK3-F1
#
_cell.length_a   1.000
_cell.length_b   1.000
_cell.length_c   1.000
_cell.angle_alpha   90.00
_cell.angle_beta   90.00
_cell.angle_gamma   90.00
#
_symmetry.space_group_name_H-M   'P 1'
#
loop_
_entity.id
_entity.type
_entity.pdbx_description
1 polymer ?
#
loop_
_entity_poly.entity_id
_entity_poly.type
_entity_poly.pdbx_seq_one_letter_code
_entity_poly.pdbx_strand_id
1 'polypeptide(L)'
;MKKARFSYSDEMKQWMKEHYKLTRHELTDAFNGRFNTNRSRENISDLRKSLGLRTRQSAKWQKGDKPVHAGTQGVLKASLGSFKKGHLTWNKQPVGTERINGHGYVDIKLSDPGIWKPKHHLIWEKHHGKRPENSVITFKDCNRLNCDIDNLILITRAEHTIVNNTNRKLKGTATEFKPVLINLAKIKHAISTKTSNDQRPKRGKTHA
;
A
#
# COMPACT_ATOMS: atom_id res chain seq x y z
N MET A 1 -37.09 2.93 38.99
CA MET A 1 -37.11 3.20 40.45
C MET A 1 -35.87 4.01 40.81
N LYS A 2 -36.01 5.22 41.40
CA LYS A 2 -34.84 6.03 41.80
C LYS A 2 -34.23 5.41 43.06
N LYS A 3 -32.94 5.03 42.99
CA LYS A 3 -32.19 4.50 44.14
C LYS A 3 -32.14 5.56 45.25
N ALA A 4 -32.43 5.18 46.49
CA ALA A 4 -32.38 6.10 47.63
C ALA A 4 -31.02 6.83 47.67
N ARG A 5 -31.05 8.16 47.82
CA ARG A 5 -29.82 8.95 47.87
C ARG A 5 -29.10 8.65 49.18
N PHE A 6 -27.86 8.19 49.08
CA PHE A 6 -27.06 8.01 50.26
C PHE A 6 -26.66 9.36 50.84
N SER A 7 -26.99 9.59 52.10
CA SER A 7 -26.52 10.73 52.87
C SER A 7 -25.21 10.36 53.56
N TYR A 8 -24.21 11.24 53.43
CA TYR A 8 -22.97 11.12 54.18
C TYR A 8 -23.16 11.76 55.55
N SER A 9 -22.96 10.98 56.62
CA SER A 9 -22.94 11.49 58.00
C SER A 9 -21.79 12.48 58.19
N ASP A 10 -21.89 13.37 59.17
CA ASP A 10 -20.85 14.34 59.45
C ASP A 10 -19.55 13.69 59.93
N GLU A 11 -19.65 12.53 60.62
CA GLU A 11 -18.49 11.69 60.95
C GLU A 11 -17.74 11.19 59.70
N MET A 12 -18.48 10.81 58.66
CA MET A 12 -17.88 10.36 57.39
C MET A 12 -17.17 11.52 56.67
N LYS A 13 -17.74 12.73 56.73
CA LYS A 13 -17.12 13.93 56.15
C LYS A 13 -15.87 14.35 56.93
N GLN A 14 -15.86 14.20 58.25
CA GLN A 14 -14.70 14.51 59.09
C GLN A 14 -13.56 13.53 58.85
N TRP A 15 -13.85 12.23 58.82
CA TRP A 15 -12.86 11.20 58.48
C TRP A 15 -12.26 11.44 57.09
N MET A 16 -13.10 11.85 56.12
CA MET A 16 -12.66 12.20 54.77
C MET A 16 -11.72 13.40 54.74
N LYS A 17 -11.92 14.41 55.60
CA LYS A 17 -11.02 15.58 55.72
C LYS A 17 -9.65 15.21 56.29
N GLU A 18 -9.58 14.20 57.15
CA GLU A 18 -8.32 13.72 57.74
C GLU A 18 -7.51 12.88 56.73
N HIS A 19 -8.20 12.04 55.95
CA HIS A 19 -7.55 11.00 55.12
C HIS A 19 -7.50 11.34 53.62
N TYR A 20 -7.92 12.54 53.19
CA TYR A 20 -8.06 12.92 51.77
C TYR A 20 -6.76 12.84 50.93
N LYS A 21 -5.59 12.78 51.55
CA LYS A 21 -4.29 12.74 50.84
C LYS A 21 -3.97 11.36 50.26
N LEU A 22 -4.66 10.30 50.69
CA LEU A 22 -4.48 8.93 50.19
C LEU A 22 -4.83 8.83 48.69
N THR A 23 -4.27 7.81 48.03
CA THR A 23 -4.62 7.53 46.63
C THR A 23 -6.08 7.09 46.52
N ARG A 24 -6.71 7.32 45.36
CA ARG A 24 -8.15 7.06 45.17
C ARG A 24 -8.56 5.63 45.53
N HIS A 25 -7.70 4.65 45.22
CA HIS A 25 -7.97 3.23 45.49
C HIS A 25 -7.91 2.94 46.99
N GLU A 26 -6.80 3.28 47.64
CA GLU A 26 -6.58 3.10 49.07
C GLU A 26 -7.63 3.85 49.91
N LEU A 27 -8.00 5.06 49.50
CA LEU A 27 -9.03 5.86 50.15
C LEU A 27 -10.41 5.19 50.11
N THR A 28 -10.73 4.52 49.01
CA THR A 28 -12.01 3.80 48.86
C THR A 28 -12.04 2.57 49.75
N ASP A 29 -10.94 1.81 49.76
CA ASP A 29 -10.84 0.58 50.56
C ASP A 29 -10.86 0.89 52.06
N ALA A 30 -10.13 1.93 52.50
CA ALA A 30 -10.12 2.39 53.88
C ALA A 30 -11.48 2.96 54.34
N PHE A 31 -12.18 3.70 53.47
CA PHE A 31 -13.52 4.24 53.78
C PHE A 31 -14.55 3.10 53.92
N ASN A 32 -14.50 2.14 53.00
CA ASN A 32 -15.40 0.98 53.02
C ASN A 32 -15.15 0.08 54.24
N GLY A 33 -13.88 -0.14 54.61
CA GLY A 33 -13.52 -0.91 55.81
C GLY A 33 -13.89 -0.21 57.12
N ARG A 34 -13.73 1.12 57.22
CA ARG A 34 -14.01 1.86 58.47
C ARG A 34 -15.51 2.00 58.75
N PHE A 35 -16.31 2.21 57.72
CA PHE A 35 -17.76 2.45 57.86
C PHE A 35 -18.61 1.24 57.44
N ASN A 36 -17.99 0.08 57.14
CA ASN A 36 -18.65 -1.10 56.57
C ASN A 36 -19.58 -0.75 55.39
N THR A 37 -19.11 0.15 54.51
CA THR A 37 -19.87 0.57 53.33
C THR A 37 -19.34 -0.09 52.06
N ASN A 38 -20.18 -0.17 51.03
CA ASN A 38 -19.79 -0.66 49.71
C ASN A 38 -19.89 0.48 48.68
N ARG A 39 -19.03 1.49 48.83
CA ARG A 39 -18.99 2.65 47.92
C ARG A 39 -18.02 2.39 46.78
N SER A 40 -18.44 2.78 45.57
CA SER A 40 -17.56 2.79 44.42
C SER A 40 -16.52 3.91 44.52
N ARG A 41 -15.42 3.76 43.78
CA ARG A 41 -14.31 4.73 43.75
C ARG A 41 -14.77 6.10 43.26
N GLU A 42 -15.76 6.13 42.39
CA GLU A 42 -16.38 7.33 41.84
C GLU A 42 -17.17 8.07 42.91
N ASN A 43 -17.97 7.37 43.73
CA ASN A 43 -18.75 7.97 44.81
C ASN A 43 -17.85 8.64 45.87
N ILE A 44 -16.75 7.98 46.25
CA ILE A 44 -15.77 8.54 47.18
C ILE A 44 -15.01 9.71 46.56
N SER A 45 -14.65 9.61 45.26
CA SER A 45 -14.07 10.72 44.51
C SER A 45 -15.01 11.93 44.45
N ASP A 46 -16.32 11.72 44.31
CA ASP A 46 -17.28 12.81 44.23
C ASP A 46 -17.59 13.43 45.59
N LEU A 47 -17.64 12.63 46.67
CA LEU A 47 -17.64 13.15 48.05
C LEU A 47 -16.43 14.07 48.28
N ARG A 48 -15.26 13.62 47.85
CA ARG A 48 -14.01 14.37 47.96
C ARG A 48 -14.06 15.71 47.24
N LYS A 49 -14.57 15.73 46.00
CA LYS A 49 -14.76 16.96 45.21
C LYS A 49 -15.80 17.88 45.85
N SER A 50 -16.91 17.33 46.33
CA SER A 50 -17.98 18.07 47.00
C SER A 50 -17.51 18.77 48.27
N LEU A 51 -16.52 18.20 48.97
CA LEU A 51 -15.88 18.80 50.15
C LEU A 51 -14.73 19.76 49.80
N GLY A 52 -14.42 19.97 48.51
CA GLY A 52 -13.33 20.84 48.06
C GLY A 52 -11.92 20.28 48.28
N LEU A 53 -11.79 19.00 48.63
CA LEU A 53 -10.53 18.37 49.06
C LEU A 53 -9.68 17.92 47.86
N ARG A 54 -9.08 18.89 47.15
CA ARG A 54 -8.20 18.63 46.01
C ARG A 54 -6.81 18.20 46.48
N THR A 55 -6.34 17.01 46.10
CA THR A 55 -4.88 16.77 46.08
C THR A 55 -4.34 17.34 44.80
N ARG A 56 -3.31 18.17 44.90
CA ARG A 56 -2.41 18.42 43.78
C ARG A 56 -1.60 17.14 43.53
N GLN A 57 -2.21 16.13 42.92
CA GLN A 57 -1.43 15.07 42.28
C GLN A 57 -0.71 15.74 41.11
N SER A 58 0.57 15.96 41.30
CA SER A 58 1.44 16.56 40.30
C SER A 58 1.38 15.71 39.04
N ALA A 59 0.85 16.26 37.94
CA ALA A 59 0.93 15.67 36.60
C ALA A 59 2.35 15.77 36.00
N LYS A 60 3.36 15.93 36.85
CA LYS A 60 4.77 15.95 36.45
C LYS A 60 5.31 14.53 36.56
N TRP A 61 5.96 14.11 35.50
CA TRP A 61 6.76 12.89 35.45
C TRP A 61 7.78 12.89 36.60
N GLN A 62 7.86 11.78 37.34
CA GLN A 62 8.90 11.63 38.35
C GLN A 62 10.23 11.33 37.65
N LYS A 63 11.34 11.74 38.28
CA LYS A 63 12.68 11.50 37.75
C LYS A 63 12.93 9.98 37.71
N GLY A 64 12.89 9.40 36.52
CA GLY A 64 13.03 7.94 36.30
C GLY A 64 11.86 7.28 35.57
N ASP A 65 10.73 7.97 35.41
CA ASP A 65 9.60 7.45 34.65
C ASP A 65 9.95 7.34 33.17
N LYS A 66 9.86 6.12 32.62
CA LYS A 66 10.09 5.84 31.20
C LYS A 66 8.74 5.88 30.46
N PRO A 67 8.62 6.65 29.35
CA PRO A 67 7.43 6.59 28.52
C PRO A 67 7.27 5.20 27.90
N VAL A 68 6.03 4.81 27.60
CA VAL A 68 5.69 3.49 27.01
C VAL A 68 6.43 3.16 25.71
N HIS A 69 6.88 4.20 25.00
CA HIS A 69 7.62 4.15 23.74
C HIS A 69 9.13 4.39 23.89
N ALA A 70 9.67 4.44 25.12
CA ALA A 70 11.10 4.62 25.35
C ALA A 70 11.91 3.55 24.61
N GLY A 71 12.88 4.00 23.80
CA GLY A 71 13.77 3.12 23.03
C GLY A 71 13.24 2.65 21.67
N THR A 72 12.07 3.13 21.21
CA THR A 72 11.57 2.80 19.87
C THR A 72 11.45 4.07 19.04
N GLN A 73 12.43 4.34 18.19
CA GLN A 73 12.39 5.45 17.22
C GLN A 73 11.66 5.00 15.97
N GLY A 74 10.55 5.66 15.62
CA GLY A 74 9.87 5.54 14.32
C GLY A 74 9.02 4.28 14.08
N VAL A 75 9.05 3.26 14.97
CA VAL A 75 8.27 2.02 14.79
C VAL A 75 7.56 1.69 16.10
N LEU A 76 6.27 1.35 16.05
CA LEU A 76 5.56 0.82 17.21
C LEU A 76 6.06 -0.60 17.49
N LYS A 77 6.15 -1.01 18.76
CA LYS A 77 6.42 -2.42 19.10
C LYS A 77 5.40 -3.32 18.40
N ALA A 78 5.86 -4.43 17.83
CA ALA A 78 5.00 -5.37 17.12
C ALA A 78 3.80 -5.77 18.00
N SER A 79 2.59 -5.53 17.49
CA SER A 79 1.33 -5.89 18.14
C SER A 79 0.78 -7.19 17.58
N LEU A 80 -0.31 -7.71 18.15
CA LEU A 80 -1.00 -8.92 17.67
C LEU A 80 -1.36 -8.86 16.17
N GLY A 81 -1.59 -7.67 15.61
CA GLY A 81 -1.91 -7.47 14.19
C GLY A 81 -0.71 -7.22 13.28
N SER A 82 0.52 -7.23 13.81
CA SER A 82 1.72 -7.03 13.00
C SER A 82 2.12 -8.31 12.26
N PHE A 83 2.42 -8.19 10.97
CA PHE A 83 2.94 -9.31 10.19
C PHE A 83 4.29 -9.77 10.74
N LYS A 84 4.40 -11.06 11.05
CA LYS A 84 5.67 -11.66 11.47
C LYS A 84 6.62 -11.76 10.28
N LYS A 85 7.92 -11.56 10.51
CA LYS A 85 8.94 -11.74 9.48
C LYS A 85 8.85 -13.17 8.90
N GLY A 86 8.75 -13.28 7.58
CA GLY A 86 8.59 -14.56 6.89
C GLY A 86 7.15 -15.06 6.75
N HIS A 87 6.14 -14.31 7.22
CA HIS A 87 4.75 -14.66 6.98
C HIS A 87 4.43 -14.57 5.49
N LEU A 88 4.18 -15.72 4.86
CA LEU A 88 3.80 -15.81 3.46
C LEU A 88 2.37 -15.24 3.33
N THR A 89 2.12 -14.48 2.26
CA THR A 89 0.76 -14.06 1.94
C THR A 89 0.00 -15.24 1.37
N TRP A 90 -1.29 -15.35 1.72
CA TRP A 90 -2.19 -16.39 1.20
C TRP A 90 -2.27 -16.40 -0.34
N ASN A 91 -2.03 -15.25 -0.99
CA ASN A 91 -2.02 -15.11 -2.45
C ASN A 91 -0.66 -15.40 -3.10
N LYS A 92 0.32 -15.92 -2.35
CA LYS A 92 1.64 -16.22 -2.91
C LYS A 92 1.55 -17.39 -3.88
N GLN A 93 1.74 -17.08 -5.17
CA GLN A 93 1.86 -18.07 -6.24
C GLN A 93 3.30 -18.63 -6.32
N PRO A 94 3.50 -19.92 -6.67
CA PRO A 94 4.83 -20.45 -6.93
C PRO A 94 5.48 -19.81 -8.17
N VAL A 95 6.81 -19.90 -8.28
CA VAL A 95 7.52 -19.51 -9.52
C VAL A 95 7.07 -20.41 -10.66
N GLY A 96 6.84 -19.85 -11.84
CA GLY A 96 6.31 -20.54 -13.01
C GLY A 96 4.80 -20.43 -13.21
N THR A 97 4.04 -19.93 -12.22
CA THR A 97 2.59 -19.73 -12.42
C THR A 97 2.32 -18.71 -13.52
N GLU A 98 1.39 -19.05 -14.40
CA GLU A 98 0.80 -18.14 -15.39
C GLU A 98 -0.42 -17.41 -14.80
N ARG A 99 -0.56 -16.11 -15.08
CA ARG A 99 -1.76 -15.34 -14.75
C ARG A 99 -2.17 -14.44 -15.89
N ILE A 100 -3.46 -14.16 -15.99
CA ILE A 100 -3.97 -13.11 -16.88
C ILE A 100 -3.92 -11.78 -16.12
N ASN A 101 -3.19 -10.81 -16.67
CA ASN A 101 -3.09 -9.46 -16.11
C ASN A 101 -4.38 -8.65 -16.41
N GLY A 102 -4.63 -7.55 -15.70
CA GLY A 102 -5.77 -6.65 -15.94
C GLY A 102 -5.81 -6.06 -17.36
N HIS A 103 -4.68 -6.08 -18.08
CA HIS A 103 -4.57 -5.72 -19.50
C HIS A 103 -4.82 -6.88 -20.47
N GLY A 104 -5.19 -8.07 -19.99
CA GLY A 104 -5.51 -9.25 -20.81
C GLY A 104 -4.31 -10.00 -21.38
N TYR A 105 -3.09 -9.75 -20.89
CA TYR A 105 -1.88 -10.50 -21.28
C TYR A 105 -1.60 -11.61 -20.29
N VAL A 106 -0.97 -12.69 -20.77
CA VAL A 106 -0.46 -13.77 -19.92
C VAL A 106 0.92 -13.37 -19.36
N ASP A 107 1.03 -13.31 -18.04
CA ASP A 107 2.28 -13.08 -17.30
C ASP A 107 2.74 -14.37 -16.64
N ILE A 108 4.05 -14.63 -16.66
CA ILE A 108 4.71 -15.75 -15.97
C ILE A 108 5.53 -15.20 -14.81
N LYS A 109 5.40 -15.84 -13.64
CA LYS A 109 6.23 -15.53 -12.48
C LYS A 109 7.63 -16.13 -12.64
N LEU A 110 8.67 -15.28 -12.64
CA LEU A 110 10.06 -15.74 -12.82
C LEU A 110 10.82 -15.95 -11.52
N SER A 111 10.58 -15.11 -10.52
CA SER A 111 11.28 -15.22 -9.23
C SER A 111 10.53 -14.52 -8.10
N ASP A 112 10.89 -14.89 -6.87
CA ASP A 112 10.50 -14.20 -5.66
C ASP A 112 11.55 -13.13 -5.28
N PRO A 113 11.16 -11.92 -4.87
CA PRO A 113 9.80 -11.43 -4.68
C PRO A 113 9.16 -10.87 -5.97
N GLY A 114 8.08 -11.52 -6.44
CA GLY A 114 7.08 -10.89 -7.31
C GLY A 114 7.55 -10.40 -8.68
N ILE A 115 8.60 -10.99 -9.27
CA ILE A 115 9.02 -10.63 -10.63
C ILE A 115 8.13 -11.38 -11.62
N TRP A 116 7.24 -10.64 -12.26
CA TRP A 116 6.37 -11.12 -13.34
C TRP A 116 6.85 -10.56 -14.67
N LYS A 117 6.91 -11.40 -15.70
CA LYS A 117 7.17 -10.95 -17.07
C LYS A 117 6.09 -11.49 -18.02
N PRO A 118 5.73 -10.73 -19.06
CA PRO A 118 4.76 -11.22 -20.04
C PRO A 118 5.30 -12.42 -20.82
N LYS A 119 4.48 -13.46 -20.98
CA LYS A 119 4.80 -14.72 -21.67
C LYS A 119 5.30 -14.50 -23.09
N HIS A 120 4.66 -13.60 -23.82
CA HIS A 120 5.04 -13.28 -25.21
C HIS A 120 6.44 -12.66 -25.33
N HIS A 121 6.91 -11.91 -24.32
CA HIS A 121 8.29 -11.43 -24.30
C HIS A 121 9.28 -12.57 -24.10
N LEU A 122 8.98 -13.48 -23.16
CA LEU A 122 9.85 -14.61 -22.84
C LEU A 122 10.01 -15.57 -24.03
N ILE A 123 8.90 -15.88 -24.72
CA ILE A 123 8.93 -16.74 -25.91
C ILE A 123 9.71 -16.09 -27.04
N TRP A 124 9.50 -14.79 -27.27
CA TRP A 124 10.23 -14.06 -28.29
C TRP A 124 11.74 -14.00 -27.99
N GLU A 125 12.12 -13.70 -26.75
CA GLU A 125 13.52 -13.66 -26.30
C GLU A 125 14.21 -15.02 -26.40
N LYS A 126 13.49 -16.12 -26.14
CA LYS A 126 14.01 -17.49 -26.27
C LYS A 126 14.38 -17.84 -27.72
N HIS A 127 13.63 -17.35 -28.70
CA HIS A 127 13.84 -17.66 -30.13
C HIS A 127 14.77 -16.68 -30.85
N HIS A 128 14.64 -15.37 -30.58
CA HIS A 128 15.33 -14.31 -31.33
C HIS A 128 16.45 -13.61 -30.52
N GLY A 129 16.58 -13.93 -29.23
CA GLY A 129 17.57 -13.32 -28.34
C GLY A 129 17.12 -11.97 -27.77
N LYS A 130 18.08 -11.09 -27.44
CA LYS A 130 17.80 -9.83 -26.77
C LYS A 130 17.05 -8.87 -27.69
N ARG A 131 15.92 -8.37 -27.20
CA ARG A 131 15.09 -7.41 -27.93
C ARG A 131 15.84 -6.09 -28.17
N PRO A 132 15.83 -5.53 -29.39
CA PRO A 132 16.43 -4.23 -29.66
C PRO A 132 15.68 -3.11 -28.92
N GLU A 133 16.41 -2.06 -28.56
CA GLU A 133 15.84 -0.90 -27.88
C GLU A 133 14.78 -0.22 -28.76
N ASN A 134 13.73 0.34 -28.15
CA ASN A 134 12.60 0.98 -28.85
C ASN A 134 11.74 0.09 -29.76
N SER A 135 11.69 -1.22 -29.50
CA SER A 135 10.77 -2.14 -30.17
C SER A 135 9.64 -2.63 -29.26
N VAL A 136 8.56 -3.10 -29.88
CA VAL A 136 7.34 -3.61 -29.23
C VAL A 136 6.98 -4.93 -29.90
N ILE A 137 6.56 -5.91 -29.09
CA ILE A 137 6.07 -7.20 -29.58
C ILE A 137 4.55 -7.06 -29.72
N THR A 138 4.01 -7.43 -30.88
CA THR A 138 2.58 -7.34 -31.19
C THR A 138 2.10 -8.66 -31.81
N PHE A 139 0.84 -9.01 -31.55
CA PHE A 139 0.19 -10.22 -32.05
C PHE A 139 -0.43 -9.99 -33.43
N LYS A 140 -0.22 -10.91 -34.39
CA LYS A 140 -0.84 -10.87 -35.74
C LYS A 140 -2.35 -10.99 -35.67
N ASP A 141 -2.85 -11.90 -34.84
CA ASP A 141 -4.26 -12.27 -34.70
C ASP A 141 -5.05 -11.40 -33.70
N CYS A 142 -4.42 -10.40 -33.07
CA CYS A 142 -4.98 -9.60 -31.97
C CYS A 142 -5.36 -10.39 -30.70
N ASN A 143 -5.10 -11.69 -30.64
CA ASN A 143 -5.36 -12.50 -29.47
C ASN A 143 -4.16 -12.47 -28.52
N ARG A 144 -4.31 -11.74 -27.41
CA ARG A 144 -3.28 -11.57 -26.37
C ARG A 144 -2.93 -12.87 -25.62
N LEU A 145 -3.75 -13.91 -25.78
CA LEU A 145 -3.54 -15.23 -25.18
C LEU A 145 -2.72 -16.15 -26.09
N ASN A 146 -2.75 -15.92 -27.41
CA ASN A 146 -2.00 -16.73 -28.37
C ASN A 146 -0.54 -16.29 -28.43
N CYS A 147 0.31 -16.96 -27.65
CA CYS A 147 1.73 -16.62 -27.52
C CYS A 147 2.65 -17.44 -28.45
N ASP A 148 2.12 -18.01 -29.53
CA ASP A 148 2.93 -18.76 -30.50
C ASP A 148 3.91 -17.84 -31.23
N ILE A 149 5.14 -18.32 -31.47
CA ILE A 149 6.22 -17.51 -32.06
C ILE A 149 5.83 -16.95 -33.43
N ASP A 150 5.07 -17.70 -34.22
CA ASP A 150 4.60 -17.30 -35.54
C ASP A 150 3.56 -16.18 -35.47
N ASN A 151 2.84 -16.07 -34.36
CA ASN A 151 1.87 -15.00 -34.12
C ASN A 151 2.53 -13.71 -33.60
N LEU A 152 3.77 -13.79 -33.10
CA LEU A 152 4.49 -12.66 -32.55
C LEU A 152 5.27 -11.92 -33.65
N ILE A 153 5.05 -10.60 -33.76
CA ILE A 153 5.83 -9.72 -34.62
C ILE A 153 6.54 -8.68 -33.75
N LEU A 154 7.83 -8.49 -34.03
CA LEU A 154 8.58 -7.34 -33.54
C LEU A 154 8.39 -6.14 -34.49
N ILE A 155 7.94 -5.02 -33.93
CA ILE A 155 7.83 -3.73 -34.65
C ILE A 155 8.47 -2.61 -33.84
N THR A 156 8.84 -1.52 -34.49
CA THR A 156 9.35 -0.33 -33.78
C THR A 156 8.20 0.41 -33.07
N ARG A 157 8.51 1.20 -32.03
CA ARG A 157 7.51 2.06 -31.37
C ARG A 157 6.86 3.06 -32.34
N ALA A 158 7.61 3.54 -33.33
CA ALA A 158 7.11 4.44 -34.36
C ALA A 158 6.07 3.73 -35.26
N GLU A 159 6.39 2.53 -35.74
CA GLU A 159 5.47 1.69 -36.51
C GLU A 159 4.21 1.34 -35.71
N HIS A 160 4.36 0.92 -34.45
CA HIS A 160 3.24 0.60 -33.57
C HIS A 160 2.29 1.81 -33.39
N THR A 161 2.83 3.02 -33.31
CA THR A 161 2.03 4.25 -33.23
C THR A 161 1.21 4.48 -34.50
N ILE A 162 1.81 4.25 -35.68
CA ILE A 162 1.09 4.35 -36.96
C ILE A 162 -0.02 3.30 -37.04
N VAL A 163 0.25 2.05 -36.63
CA VAL A 163 -0.75 0.98 -36.59
C VAL A 163 -1.90 1.34 -35.64
N ASN A 164 -1.62 1.82 -34.43
CA ASN A 164 -2.66 2.17 -33.47
C ASN A 164 -3.52 3.35 -33.96
N ASN A 165 -2.90 4.37 -34.55
CA ASN A 165 -3.61 5.52 -35.11
C ASN A 165 -4.49 5.15 -36.30
N THR A 166 -3.99 4.28 -37.18
CA THR A 166 -4.78 3.80 -38.33
C THR A 166 -5.94 2.90 -37.88
N ASN A 167 -5.71 1.99 -36.93
CA ASN A 167 -6.76 1.16 -36.35
C ASN A 167 -7.87 2.00 -35.68
N ARG A 168 -7.49 3.07 -34.95
CA ARG A 168 -8.45 4.02 -34.37
C ARG A 168 -9.31 4.71 -35.43
N LYS A 169 -8.72 5.12 -36.57
CA LYS A 169 -9.45 5.72 -37.69
C LYS A 169 -10.43 4.75 -38.35
N LEU A 170 -10.07 3.47 -38.41
CA LEU A 170 -10.89 2.38 -38.96
C LEU A 170 -11.91 1.82 -37.95
N LYS A 171 -12.07 2.44 -36.77
CA LYS A 171 -13.03 2.03 -35.72
C LYS A 171 -12.92 0.53 -35.31
N GLY A 172 -11.74 -0.07 -35.41
CA GLY A 172 -11.51 -1.45 -34.96
C GLY A 172 -11.88 -2.56 -35.96
N THR A 173 -12.40 -2.24 -37.15
CA THR A 173 -12.62 -3.23 -38.23
C THR A 173 -11.32 -3.80 -38.79
N ALA A 174 -10.21 -3.15 -38.47
CA ALA A 174 -8.85 -3.45 -38.88
C ALA A 174 -8.23 -4.71 -38.23
N THR A 175 -8.99 -5.41 -37.38
CA THR A 175 -8.51 -6.62 -36.68
C THR A 175 -8.12 -7.73 -37.66
N GLU A 176 -8.90 -7.92 -38.73
CA GLU A 176 -8.66 -8.95 -39.76
C GLU A 176 -7.45 -8.63 -40.65
N PHE A 177 -7.17 -7.34 -40.89
CA PHE A 177 -6.12 -6.88 -41.81
C PHE A 177 -4.87 -6.35 -41.09
N LYS A 178 -4.65 -6.76 -39.83
CA LYS A 178 -3.52 -6.28 -39.04
C LYS A 178 -2.14 -6.53 -39.69
N PRO A 179 -1.86 -7.68 -40.33
CA PRO A 179 -0.61 -7.87 -41.06
C PRO A 179 -0.42 -6.82 -42.17
N VAL A 180 -1.49 -6.47 -42.88
CA VAL A 180 -1.48 -5.45 -43.94
C VAL A 180 -1.20 -4.07 -43.34
N LEU A 181 -1.82 -3.74 -42.21
CA LEU A 181 -1.59 -2.48 -41.50
C LEU A 181 -0.16 -2.33 -41.00
N ILE A 182 0.44 -3.42 -40.49
CA ILE A 182 1.83 -3.45 -40.08
C ILE A 182 2.75 -3.16 -41.28
N ASN A 183 2.51 -3.80 -42.43
CA ASN A 183 3.29 -3.56 -43.64
C ASN A 183 3.14 -2.12 -44.14
N LEU A 184 1.92 -1.59 -44.14
CA LEU A 184 1.66 -0.19 -44.48
C LEU A 184 2.35 0.78 -43.51
N ALA A 185 2.38 0.46 -42.21
CA ALA A 185 3.10 1.24 -41.21
C ALA A 185 4.61 1.24 -41.45
N LYS A 186 5.19 0.08 -41.79
CA LYS A 186 6.62 -0.04 -42.18
C LYS A 186 6.95 0.82 -43.40
N ILE A 187 6.12 0.77 -44.44
CA ILE A 187 6.30 1.58 -45.65
C ILE A 187 6.23 3.07 -45.31
N LYS A 188 5.20 3.51 -44.57
CA LYS A 188 5.06 4.92 -44.15
C LYS A 188 6.22 5.39 -43.28
N HIS A 189 6.68 4.55 -42.36
CA HIS A 189 7.83 4.86 -41.52
C HIS A 189 9.11 5.01 -42.36
N ALA A 190 9.36 4.08 -43.29
CA ALA A 190 10.51 4.14 -44.19
C ALA A 190 10.50 5.41 -45.05
N ILE A 191 9.36 5.80 -45.63
CA ILE A 191 9.22 7.06 -46.38
C ILE A 191 9.56 8.25 -45.50
N SER A 192 8.96 8.34 -44.31
CA SER A 192 9.20 9.45 -43.37
C SER A 192 10.67 9.56 -42.97
N THR A 193 11.33 8.44 -42.65
CA THR A 193 12.76 8.46 -42.28
C THR A 193 13.64 8.96 -43.42
N LYS A 194 13.35 8.59 -44.68
CA LYS A 194 14.08 9.09 -45.86
C LYS A 194 13.88 10.58 -46.07
N THR A 195 12.64 11.07 -46.04
CA THR A 195 12.34 12.51 -46.20
C THR A 195 13.00 13.36 -45.12
N SER A 196 13.00 12.91 -43.87
CA SER A 196 13.68 13.62 -42.77
C SER A 196 15.20 13.62 -42.89
N ASN A 197 15.79 12.58 -43.50
CA ASN A 197 17.24 12.51 -43.71
C ASN A 197 17.68 13.42 -44.88
N ASP A 198 16.83 13.56 -45.89
CA ASP A 198 17.06 14.43 -47.06
C ASP A 198 17.00 15.92 -46.70
N GLN A 199 16.17 16.28 -45.71
CA GLN A 199 16.01 17.66 -45.23
C GLN A 199 17.06 18.13 -44.20
N ARG A 200 17.96 17.26 -43.72
CA ARG A 200 19.01 17.67 -42.77
C ARG A 200 20.26 18.14 -43.53
N PRO A 201 20.62 19.45 -43.50
CA PRO A 201 21.89 19.89 -44.04
C PRO A 201 23.04 19.20 -43.27
N LYS A 202 24.07 18.72 -43.98
CA LYS A 202 25.28 18.16 -43.38
C LYS A 202 25.93 19.23 -42.50
N ARG A 203 25.63 19.25 -41.20
CA ARG A 203 26.37 20.09 -40.24
C ARG A 203 27.80 19.56 -40.18
N GLY A 204 28.72 20.27 -40.83
CA GLY A 204 30.14 20.02 -40.75
C GLY A 204 30.59 20.03 -39.29
N LYS A 205 31.44 19.07 -38.92
CA LYS A 205 32.07 19.02 -37.60
C LYS A 205 32.95 20.26 -37.44
N THR A 206 32.52 21.24 -36.64
CA THR A 206 33.43 22.28 -36.13
C THR A 206 34.29 21.63 -35.05
N HIS A 207 35.53 21.31 -35.39
CA HIS A 207 36.57 21.03 -34.42
C HIS A 207 36.97 22.34 -33.75
N ALA A 208 36.96 22.35 -32.41
CA ALA A 208 37.63 23.32 -31.56
C ALA A 208 38.38 22.52 -30.48
#